data_AF-A0A7L4I357-F1
#
_entry.id   AF-A0A7L4I357-F1
#
_cell.length_a   1.000
_cell.length_b   1.000
_cell.length_c   1.000
_cell.angle_alpha   90.00
_cell.angle_beta   90.00
_cell.angle_gamma   90.00
#
_symmetry.space_group_name_H-M   'P 1'
#
loop_
_entity.id
_entity.type
_entity.pdbx_description
1 polymer ?
#
loop_
_entity_poly.entity_id
_entity_poly.type
_entity_poly.pdbx_seq_one_letter_code
_entity_poly.pdbx_strand_id
1 'polypeptide(L)'
;GGRWWENAIAAFLNRNYPVSWLVRDTLSRAEDFQSAVLRLAGIPIIAEVYYIVGGVSPKEGMVITRNRRGPADLWPLDPLGGAWFRVETNYDHWTTPPPFDDRRTPAIKALNATGQKNINFDTLFKV
;
A
#
# COMPACT_ATOMS: atom_id res chain seq x y z
N GLY A 1 -10.91 11.79 -13.86
CA GLY A 1 -10.41 12.00 -15.24
C GLY A 1 -8.96 12.42 -15.14
N GLY A 2 -8.00 12.01 -15.97
CA GLY A 2 -8.05 11.53 -17.34
C GLY A 2 -6.67 11.86 -17.92
N ARG A 3 -5.70 10.96 -17.75
CA ARG A 3 -4.35 11.05 -18.36
C ARG A 3 -3.94 9.72 -18.97
N TRP A 4 -4.90 9.01 -19.56
CA TRP A 4 -4.71 7.70 -20.19
C TRP A 4 -3.58 7.69 -21.23
N TRP A 5 -3.46 8.77 -22.01
CA TRP A 5 -2.41 8.91 -23.02
C TRP A 5 -1.01 9.03 -22.42
N GLU A 6 -0.85 9.71 -21.29
CA GLU A 6 0.43 9.76 -20.56
C GLU A 6 0.79 8.40 -19.96
N ASN A 7 -0.21 7.69 -19.43
CA ASN A 7 -0.04 6.34 -18.93
C ASN A 7 0.37 5.40 -20.08
N ALA A 8 -0.22 5.55 -21.27
CA ALA A 8 0.14 4.80 -22.46
C ALA A 8 1.57 5.13 -22.93
N ILE A 9 1.96 6.40 -23.00
CA ILE A 9 3.34 6.79 -23.34
C ILE A 9 4.34 6.23 -22.33
N ALA A 10 4.07 6.33 -21.03
CA ALA A 10 4.94 5.77 -20.01
C ALA A 10 5.04 4.24 -20.11
N ALA A 11 3.93 3.56 -20.43
CA ALA A 11 3.91 2.10 -20.61
C ALA A 11 4.71 1.65 -21.85
N PHE A 12 4.49 2.30 -23.00
CA PHE A 12 4.98 1.81 -24.28
C PHE A 12 6.33 2.40 -24.70
N LEU A 13 6.60 3.68 -24.40
CA LEU A 13 7.85 4.34 -24.79
C LEU A 13 8.91 4.24 -23.69
N ASN A 14 8.54 4.45 -22.42
CA ASN A 14 9.49 4.38 -21.30
C ASN A 14 9.65 2.96 -20.72
N ARG A 15 8.85 2.00 -21.19
CA ARG A 15 8.80 0.61 -20.69
C ARG A 15 8.55 0.53 -19.17
N ASN A 16 7.84 1.51 -18.60
CA ASN A 16 7.47 1.47 -17.18
C ASN A 16 6.41 0.40 -16.96
N TYR A 17 6.40 -0.19 -15.76
CA TYR A 17 5.42 -1.22 -15.43
C TYR A 17 4.00 -0.63 -15.28
N PRO A 18 2.97 -1.28 -15.85
CA PRO A 18 1.63 -1.20 -15.30
C PRO A 18 1.66 -1.57 -13.81
N VAL A 19 0.93 -0.85 -12.96
CA VAL A 19 1.02 -1.00 -11.49
C VAL A 19 0.76 -2.44 -11.04
N SER A 20 -0.23 -3.13 -11.65
CA SER A 20 -0.53 -4.53 -11.35
C SER A 20 0.54 -5.51 -11.86
N TRP A 21 1.22 -5.19 -12.96
CA TRP A 21 2.29 -6.02 -13.50
C TRP A 21 3.54 -5.97 -12.63
N LEU A 22 3.85 -4.79 -12.03
CA LEU A 22 4.93 -4.71 -11.06
C LEU A 22 4.65 -5.59 -9.83
N VAL A 23 3.40 -5.66 -9.37
CA VAL A 23 3.01 -6.58 -8.28
C VAL A 23 3.26 -8.03 -8.68
N ARG A 24 2.79 -8.45 -9.87
CA ARG A 24 3.03 -9.82 -10.37
C ARG A 24 4.52 -10.15 -10.48
N ASP A 25 5.32 -9.24 -11.05
CA ASP A 25 6.76 -9.45 -11.20
C ASP A 25 7.48 -9.48 -9.83
N THR A 26 7.02 -8.67 -8.87
CA THR A 26 7.52 -8.70 -7.49
C THR A 26 7.21 -10.03 -6.81
N LEU A 27 5.97 -10.51 -6.89
CA LEU A 27 5.58 -11.82 -6.36
C LEU A 27 6.36 -12.99 -7.00
N SER A 28 6.83 -12.81 -8.24
CA SER A 28 7.60 -13.83 -8.96
C SER A 28 9.11 -13.79 -8.67
N ARG A 29 9.65 -12.68 -8.17
CA ARG A 29 11.11 -12.44 -8.13
C ARG A 29 11.66 -11.97 -6.79
N ALA A 30 10.85 -11.35 -5.94
CA ALA A 30 11.30 -10.95 -4.61
C ALA A 30 11.43 -12.19 -3.73
N GLU A 31 12.56 -12.31 -3.03
CA GLU A 31 12.87 -13.46 -2.18
C GLU A 31 12.33 -13.27 -0.76
N ASP A 32 12.10 -12.02 -0.36
CA ASP A 32 11.69 -11.64 0.98
C ASP A 32 10.92 -10.30 1.01
N PHE A 33 10.45 -9.90 2.19
CA PHE A 33 9.72 -8.65 2.40
C PHE A 33 10.54 -7.43 2.00
N GLN A 34 11.83 -7.37 2.34
CA GLN A 34 12.68 -6.21 2.07
C GLN A 34 12.90 -6.01 0.57
N SER A 35 13.25 -7.08 -0.14
CA SER A 35 13.37 -7.07 -1.60
C SER A 35 12.05 -6.74 -2.28
N ALA A 36 10.91 -7.22 -1.77
CA ALA A 36 9.59 -6.84 -2.28
C ALA A 36 9.31 -5.33 -2.10
N VAL A 37 9.58 -4.77 -0.92
CA VAL A 37 9.42 -3.33 -0.64
C VAL A 37 10.35 -2.51 -1.54
N LEU A 38 11.62 -2.88 -1.68
CA LEU A 38 12.59 -2.15 -2.53
C LEU A 38 12.13 -2.13 -4.00
N ARG A 39 11.63 -3.26 -4.53
CA ARG A 39 11.07 -3.34 -5.89
C ARG A 39 9.84 -2.47 -6.03
N LEU A 40 8.86 -2.63 -5.14
CA LEU A 40 7.59 -1.91 -5.18
C LEU A 40 7.73 -0.43 -4.86
N ALA A 41 8.81 0.01 -4.20
CA ALA A 41 9.11 1.42 -3.96
C ALA A 41 9.89 2.04 -5.14
N GLY A 42 10.91 1.35 -5.64
CA GLY A 42 11.91 1.94 -6.54
C GLY A 42 11.62 1.81 -8.04
N ILE A 43 10.90 0.78 -8.49
CA ILE A 43 10.72 0.54 -9.93
C ILE A 43 9.70 1.53 -10.52
N PRO A 44 10.03 2.24 -11.63
CA PRO A 44 9.10 3.16 -12.29
C PRO A 44 7.81 2.50 -12.76
N ILE A 45 6.68 3.20 -12.60
CA ILE A 45 5.34 2.75 -12.93
C ILE A 45 4.59 3.81 -13.76
N ILE A 46 3.48 3.42 -14.39
CA ILE A 46 2.72 4.28 -15.30
C ILE A 46 1.69 5.17 -14.58
N ALA A 47 1.26 4.80 -13.38
CA ALA A 47 0.24 5.49 -12.61
C ALA A 47 0.57 5.46 -11.12
N GLU A 48 0.00 6.40 -10.37
CA GLU A 48 0.10 6.45 -8.90
C GLU A 48 -0.69 5.30 -8.28
N VAL A 49 -0.24 4.80 -7.13
CA VAL A 49 -0.83 3.64 -6.45
C VAL A 49 -0.39 3.58 -4.98
N TYR A 50 -1.18 2.89 -4.16
CA TYR A 50 -0.75 2.47 -2.82
C TYR A 50 -0.48 0.97 -2.84
N TYR A 51 0.75 0.56 -2.52
CA TYR A 51 1.05 -0.86 -2.30
C TYR A 51 1.04 -1.16 -0.81
N ILE A 52 0.23 -2.15 -0.40
CA ILE A 52 0.18 -2.62 0.98
C ILE A 52 0.87 -3.99 1.01
N VAL A 53 1.95 -4.10 1.77
CA VAL A 53 2.83 -5.27 1.80
C VAL A 53 2.92 -5.80 3.22
N GLY A 54 2.72 -7.11 3.38
CA GLY A 54 2.96 -7.83 4.64
C GLY A 54 4.06 -8.87 4.44
N GLY A 55 4.97 -8.99 5.40
CA GLY A 55 5.98 -10.04 5.48
C GLY A 55 5.58 -11.16 6.43
N VAL A 56 6.57 -11.90 6.92
CA VAL A 56 6.37 -13.08 7.79
C VAL A 56 6.97 -12.89 9.18
N SER A 57 7.78 -11.86 9.38
CA SER A 57 8.39 -11.51 10.67
C SER A 57 7.66 -10.36 11.36
N PRO A 58 7.78 -10.22 12.69
CA PRO A 58 7.23 -9.07 13.40
C PRO A 58 7.68 -7.75 12.78
N LYS A 59 6.76 -6.78 12.72
CA LYS A 59 6.95 -5.43 12.14
C LYS A 59 7.09 -5.38 10.61
N GLU A 60 7.07 -6.51 9.91
CA GLU A 60 7.04 -6.52 8.45
C GLU A 60 5.63 -6.21 7.91
N GLY A 61 5.27 -4.93 7.95
CA GLY A 61 4.08 -4.41 7.29
C GLY A 61 4.35 -2.97 6.86
N MET A 62 3.98 -2.63 5.63
CA MET A 62 4.28 -1.34 5.02
C MET A 62 3.15 -0.93 4.07
N VAL A 63 2.73 0.34 4.16
CA VAL A 63 2.01 1.02 3.08
C VAL A 63 3.01 1.88 2.32
N ILE A 64 3.08 1.70 1.00
CA ILE A 64 3.97 2.45 0.09
C ILE A 64 3.08 3.34 -0.77
N THR A 65 3.12 4.65 -0.53
CA THR A 65 2.48 5.63 -1.42
C THR A 65 3.40 5.89 -2.61
N ARG A 66 2.94 5.59 -3.82
CA ARG A 66 3.77 5.66 -5.03
C ARG A 66 3.35 6.75 -5.99
N ASN A 67 4.35 7.51 -6.42
CA ASN A 67 4.31 8.27 -7.66
C ASN A 67 4.93 7.46 -8.81
N ARG A 68 4.74 7.92 -10.05
CA ARG A 68 5.27 7.27 -11.27
C ARG A 68 6.77 6.97 -11.21
N ARG A 69 7.56 7.79 -10.50
CA ARG A 69 9.03 7.71 -10.44
C ARG A 69 9.61 7.05 -9.19
N GLY A 70 8.84 6.91 -8.12
CA GLY A 70 9.35 6.44 -6.83
C GLY A 70 8.33 6.59 -5.70
N PRO A 71 8.73 6.37 -4.43
CA PRO A 71 7.83 6.53 -3.30
C PRO A 71 7.64 8.01 -2.96
N ALA A 72 6.39 8.41 -2.72
CA ALA A 72 6.08 9.66 -2.05
C ALA A 72 6.20 9.52 -0.53
N ASP A 73 5.89 8.34 0.00
CA ASP A 73 6.00 8.02 1.43
C ASP A 73 6.16 6.50 1.65
N LEU A 74 6.78 6.14 2.77
CA LEU A 74 6.91 4.79 3.29
C LEU A 74 6.36 4.75 4.72
N TRP A 75 5.25 4.04 4.92
CA TRP A 75 4.55 4.00 6.19
C TRP A 75 4.59 2.61 6.82
N PRO A 76 5.65 2.28 7.60
CA PRO A 76 5.82 0.96 8.22
C PRO A 76 4.87 0.79 9.40
N LEU A 77 4.60 -0.45 9.81
CA LEU A 77 4.06 -0.72 11.15
C LEU A 77 5.01 -0.18 12.22
N ASP A 78 4.44 0.32 13.32
CA ASP A 78 5.20 0.67 14.52
C ASP A 78 4.49 0.13 15.78
N PRO A 79 4.59 -1.18 16.04
CA PRO A 79 3.91 -1.78 17.20
C PRO A 79 4.42 -1.24 18.54
N LEU A 80 5.66 -0.73 18.61
CA LEU A 80 6.22 -0.15 19.84
C LEU A 80 5.61 1.22 20.13
N GLY A 81 5.35 2.02 19.08
CA GLY A 81 4.56 3.25 19.15
C GLY A 81 3.04 3.03 19.20
N GLY A 82 2.56 1.79 19.35
CA GLY A 82 1.14 1.44 19.42
C GLY A 82 0.44 1.36 18.06
N ALA A 83 1.14 1.63 16.95
CA ALA A 83 0.61 1.51 15.59
C ALA A 83 0.76 0.08 15.06
N TRP A 84 -0.04 -0.84 15.63
CA TRP A 84 -0.03 -2.28 15.29
C TRP A 84 -0.80 -2.64 14.01
N PHE A 85 -1.47 -1.68 13.37
CA PHE A 85 -2.08 -1.81 12.05
C PHE A 85 -1.85 -0.56 11.20
N ARG A 86 -2.01 -0.69 9.87
CA ARG A 86 -2.15 0.41 8.92
C ARG A 86 -3.44 0.25 8.14
N VAL A 87 -4.10 1.37 7.84
CA VAL A 87 -5.32 1.42 7.01
C VAL A 87 -5.07 2.38 5.86
N GLU A 88 -5.04 1.83 4.65
CA GLU A 88 -5.02 2.62 3.42
C GLU A 88 -6.29 2.32 2.61
N THR A 89 -6.86 3.36 2.02
CA THR A 89 -8.03 3.26 1.15
C THR A 89 -7.67 3.81 -0.22
N ASN A 90 -7.90 5.10 -0.49
CA ASN A 90 -7.63 5.74 -1.78
C ASN A 90 -7.17 7.21 -1.64
N TYR A 91 -6.60 7.60 -0.50
CA TYR A 91 -6.16 8.96 -0.26
C TYR A 91 -4.96 8.95 0.69
N ASP A 92 -4.08 9.93 0.59
CA ASP A 92 -2.85 9.92 1.38
C ASP A 92 -3.11 9.90 2.89
N HIS A 93 -2.33 9.11 3.63
CA HIS A 93 -2.55 8.90 5.06
C HIS A 93 -2.32 10.15 5.92
N TRP A 94 -1.47 11.08 5.47
CA TRP A 94 -1.23 12.37 6.10
C TRP A 94 -2.28 13.44 5.75
N THR A 95 -3.33 13.08 5.02
CA THR A 95 -4.43 13.97 4.66
C THR A 95 -5.74 13.54 5.30
N THR A 96 -6.66 14.49 5.46
CA THR A 96 -8.02 14.22 5.93
C THR A 96 -8.81 13.47 4.85
N PRO A 97 -9.49 12.35 5.18
CA PRO A 97 -10.42 11.70 4.27
C PRO A 97 -11.44 12.69 3.69
N PRO A 98 -11.80 12.57 2.41
CA PRO A 98 -12.90 13.36 1.85
C PRO A 98 -14.20 13.06 2.61
N PRO A 99 -15.00 14.06 3.04
CA PRO A 99 -16.20 13.82 3.84
C PRO A 99 -17.25 12.92 3.19
N PHE A 100 -17.25 12.84 1.86
CA PHE A 100 -18.17 11.99 1.09
C PHE A 100 -17.67 10.54 0.93
N ASP A 101 -16.44 10.22 1.33
CA ASP A 101 -15.84 8.87 1.24
C ASP A 101 -14.82 8.62 2.36
N ASP A 102 -15.27 8.73 3.61
CA ASP A 102 -14.44 8.39 4.79
C ASP A 102 -14.59 6.93 5.20
N ARG A 103 -13.99 6.04 4.40
CA ARG A 103 -13.84 4.61 4.74
C ARG A 103 -12.71 4.32 5.74
N ARG A 104 -11.72 5.21 5.88
CA ARG A 104 -10.58 5.02 6.79
C ARG A 104 -11.03 5.08 8.25
N THR A 105 -11.84 6.07 8.63
CA THR A 105 -12.32 6.24 10.01
C THR A 105 -13.08 5.00 10.54
N PRO A 106 -14.08 4.44 9.85
CA PRO A 106 -14.78 3.25 10.33
C PRO A 106 -13.88 2.01 10.39
N ALA A 107 -12.97 1.81 9.43
CA ALA A 107 -12.01 0.70 9.47
C ALA A 107 -11.06 0.80 10.68
N ILE A 108 -10.53 2.00 10.97
CA ILE A 108 -9.72 2.26 12.18
C ILE A 108 -10.53 1.99 13.44
N LYS A 109 -11.78 2.45 13.50
CA LYS A 109 -12.67 2.20 14.64
C LYS A 109 -12.94 0.71 14.86
N ALA A 110 -13.17 -0.05 13.79
CA ALA A 110 -13.40 -1.49 13.85
C ALA A 110 -12.14 -2.27 14.27
N LEU A 111 -10.95 -1.90 13.77
CA LEU A 111 -9.68 -2.48 14.20
C LEU A 111 -9.37 -2.17 15.67
N ASN A 112 -9.63 -0.94 16.11
CA ASN A 112 -9.48 -0.56 17.52
C ASN A 112 -10.45 -1.36 18.43
N ALA A 113 -11.70 -1.55 18.00
CA ALA A 113 -12.68 -2.35 18.73
C ALA A 113 -12.34 -3.84 18.76
N THR A 114 -11.79 -4.38 17.67
CA THR A 114 -11.28 -5.75 17.61
C THR A 114 -10.11 -5.93 18.57
N GLY A 115 -9.14 -5.02 18.51
CA GLY A 115 -7.94 -5.03 19.33
C GLY A 115 -6.90 -6.06 18.90
N GLN A 116 -5.63 -5.76 19.17
CA GLN A 116 -4.48 -6.55 18.72
C GLN A 116 -4.51 -8.01 19.20
N LYS A 117 -5.12 -8.28 20.36
CA LYS A 117 -5.21 -9.64 20.92
C LYS A 117 -6.22 -10.54 20.20
N ASN A 118 -7.20 -9.95 19.50
CA ASN A 118 -8.29 -10.70 18.86
C ASN A 118 -8.20 -10.68 17.33
N ILE A 119 -7.17 -10.04 16.75
CA ILE A 119 -7.01 -10.00 15.30
C ILE A 119 -6.60 -11.36 14.75
N ASN A 120 -7.33 -11.84 13.76
CA ASN A 120 -7.08 -13.05 12.99
C ASN A 120 -7.81 -12.91 11.63
N PHE A 121 -7.78 -13.93 10.78
CA PHE A 121 -8.43 -13.85 9.47
C PHE A 121 -9.94 -13.62 9.55
N ASP A 122 -10.64 -14.24 10.50
CA ASP A 122 -12.10 -14.09 10.66
C ASP A 122 -12.48 -12.70 11.18
N THR A 123 -11.73 -12.17 12.15
CA THR A 123 -12.01 -10.84 12.69
C THR A 123 -11.60 -9.75 11.71
N LEU A 124 -10.52 -9.94 10.93
CA LEU A 124 -10.16 -9.03 9.86
C LEU A 124 -11.21 -9.02 8.73
N PHE A 125 -11.81 -10.15 8.40
CA PHE A 125 -12.90 -10.21 7.41
C PHE A 125 -14.17 -9.45 7.87
N LYS A 126 -14.36 -9.30 9.18
CA LYS A 126 -15.51 -8.58 9.78
C LYS A 126 -15.28 -7.07 9.94
N VAL A 127 -14.02 -6.61 9.86
CA VAL A 127 -13.65 -5.19 9.84
C VAL A 127 -14.19 -4.55 8.57
#